data_AF-A0A955YAR0-F1
#
_entry.id   AF-A0A955YAR0-F1
#
_cell.length_a   1.000
_cell.length_b   1.000
_cell.length_c   1.000
_cell.angle_alpha   90.00
_cell.angle_beta   90.00
_cell.angle_gamma   90.00
#
_symmetry.space_group_name_H-M   'P 1'
#
loop_
_entity.id
_entity.type
_entity.pdbx_description
1 polymer ?
#
loop_
_entity_poly.entity_id
_entity_poly.type
_entity_poly.pdbx_seq_one_letter_code
_entity_poly.pdbx_strand_id
1 'polypeptide(L)'
;MGSDKARLPLDGWPTAVRLCERLEAAGLQAALVRRAPDGLPWMHPDGREVTVVREGDGPRHPLRGVLTALEHAGEPALIVPCDLPALTVHTLAALAARGPCVAAGHPLVGVFPHDLERLRALVASDAPARAFGDGLPTVDLPPDELFDRNTPPDVLPLVRMLGRLEGIRGLDPRAALSGEITRMRARGVVVPEAVLYALPRVEVDQ
;
A
#
# COMPACT_ATOMS: atom_id res chain seq x y z
N MET A 1 -12.57 -6.93 -11.94
CA MET A 1 -12.15 -7.49 -10.64
C MET A 1 -10.67 -7.19 -10.51
N GLY A 2 -10.17 -6.48 -9.49
CA GLY A 2 -10.52 -6.55 -8.08
C GLY A 2 -9.33 -7.08 -7.26
N SER A 3 -8.09 -6.92 -7.74
CA SER A 3 -6.88 -7.30 -7.01
C SER A 3 -6.65 -6.34 -5.85
N ASP A 4 -6.19 -6.86 -4.71
CA ASP A 4 -5.81 -6.05 -3.55
C ASP A 4 -4.62 -5.15 -3.92
N LYS A 5 -4.87 -3.84 -4.08
CA LYS A 5 -3.83 -2.85 -4.43
C LYS A 5 -2.67 -2.86 -3.44
N ALA A 6 -2.92 -3.13 -2.16
CA ALA A 6 -1.91 -3.19 -1.12
C ALA A 6 -0.85 -4.28 -1.40
N ARG A 7 -1.22 -5.32 -2.15
CA ARG A 7 -0.36 -6.44 -2.55
C ARG A 7 0.27 -6.31 -3.92
N LEU A 8 -0.04 -5.26 -4.67
CA LEU A 8 0.62 -5.03 -5.94
C LEU A 8 2.12 -4.80 -5.72
N PRO A 9 2.98 -5.28 -6.63
CA PRO A 9 4.41 -5.16 -6.47
C PRO A 9 4.91 -3.71 -6.58
N LEU A 10 5.75 -3.32 -5.64
CA LEU A 10 6.64 -2.16 -5.66
C LEU A 10 8.03 -2.67 -5.26
N ASP A 11 9.00 -2.54 -6.17
CA ASP A 11 10.37 -3.09 -6.00
C ASP A 11 10.39 -4.59 -5.62
N GLY A 12 9.42 -5.35 -6.12
CA GLY A 12 9.29 -6.79 -5.85
C GLY A 12 8.65 -7.16 -4.51
N TRP A 13 8.14 -6.19 -3.75
CA TRP A 13 7.45 -6.37 -2.48
C TRP A 13 6.03 -5.79 -2.52
N PRO A 14 5.13 -6.18 -1.60
CA PRO A 14 3.81 -5.57 -1.53
C PRO A 14 3.90 -4.04 -1.32
N THR A 15 3.10 -3.27 -2.05
CA THR A 15 3.13 -1.80 -1.98
C THR A 15 2.91 -1.30 -0.55
N ALA A 16 1.99 -1.91 0.20
CA ALA A 16 1.76 -1.56 1.60
C ALA A 16 2.98 -1.81 2.50
N VAL A 17 3.72 -2.92 2.29
CA VAL A 17 4.95 -3.22 3.04
C VAL A 17 6.00 -2.14 2.80
N ARG A 18 6.18 -1.74 1.54
CA ARG A 18 7.14 -0.69 1.19
C ARG A 18 6.78 0.66 1.81
N LEU A 19 5.50 0.96 1.94
CA LEU A 19 5.05 2.17 2.65
C LEU A 19 5.30 2.07 4.15
N CYS A 20 5.05 0.91 4.78
CA CYS A 20 5.41 0.67 6.18
C CYS A 20 6.91 0.87 6.43
N GLU A 21 7.79 0.34 5.58
CA GLU A 21 9.23 0.55 5.70
C GLU A 21 9.63 2.04 5.62
N ARG A 22 8.94 2.83 4.80
CA ARG A 22 9.20 4.28 4.71
C ARG A 22 8.72 5.04 5.93
N LEU A 23 7.58 4.65 6.51
CA LEU A 23 7.11 5.18 7.79
C LEU A 23 8.12 4.85 8.90
N GLU A 24 8.60 3.61 8.97
CA GLU A 24 9.64 3.19 9.92
C GLU A 24 10.95 3.97 9.72
N ALA A 25 11.40 4.13 8.47
CA ALA A 25 12.58 4.93 8.15
C ALA A 25 12.42 6.42 8.47
N ALA A 26 11.18 6.91 8.55
CA ALA A 26 10.84 8.25 9.02
C ALA A 26 10.82 8.37 10.55
N GLY A 27 11.14 7.28 11.28
CA GLY A 27 11.13 7.23 12.74
C GLY A 27 9.75 6.97 13.35
N LEU A 28 8.79 6.48 12.56
CA LEU A 28 7.42 6.20 13.01
C LEU A 28 7.21 4.70 13.25
N GLN A 29 6.29 4.36 14.15
CA GLN A 29 5.75 3.01 14.22
C GLN A 29 4.68 2.84 13.14
N ALA A 30 4.72 1.72 12.41
CA ALA A 30 3.83 1.49 11.28
C ALA A 30 2.92 0.28 11.53
N ALA A 31 1.64 0.42 11.17
CA ALA A 31 0.67 -0.67 11.16
C ALA A 31 -0.19 -0.60 9.89
N LEU A 32 -0.53 -1.77 9.35
CA LEU A 32 -1.41 -1.91 8.19
C LEU A 32 -2.85 -2.19 8.64
N VAL A 33 -3.77 -1.27 8.36
CA VAL A 33 -5.20 -1.50 8.61
C VAL A 33 -5.85 -2.19 7.41
N ARG A 34 -6.58 -3.28 7.66
CA ARG A 34 -7.31 -4.01 6.62
C ARG A 34 -8.51 -4.79 7.14
N ARG A 35 -9.49 -5.08 6.29
CA ARG A 35 -10.77 -5.71 6.68
C ARG A 35 -10.70 -7.22 6.89
N ALA A 36 -10.07 -7.94 5.96
CA ALA A 36 -10.04 -9.39 5.96
C ALA A 36 -8.61 -9.90 5.75
N PRO A 37 -8.21 -10.97 6.45
CA PRO A 37 -7.02 -11.71 6.05
C PRO A 37 -7.30 -12.37 4.69
N ASP A 38 -6.26 -12.51 3.90
CA ASP A 38 -6.23 -13.23 2.62
C ASP A 38 -5.30 -14.45 2.68
N GLY A 39 -4.88 -14.83 3.89
CA GLY A 39 -4.01 -15.98 4.13
C GLY A 39 -2.57 -15.80 3.69
N LEU A 40 -2.19 -14.62 3.17
CA LEU A 40 -0.81 -14.32 2.78
C LEU A 40 -0.10 -13.50 3.87
N PRO A 41 1.18 -13.78 4.14
CA PRO A 41 1.92 -13.06 5.15
C PRO A 41 2.17 -11.60 4.71
N TRP A 42 2.42 -10.74 5.69
CA TRP A 42 2.90 -9.38 5.50
C TRP A 42 4.27 -9.27 6.17
N MET A 43 5.32 -9.40 5.35
CA MET A 43 6.70 -9.47 5.84
C MET A 43 7.52 -8.32 5.28
N HIS A 44 8.34 -7.73 6.13
CA HIS A 44 9.44 -6.86 5.72
C HIS A 44 10.53 -7.67 4.99
N PRO A 45 11.37 -7.01 4.18
CA PRO A 45 12.53 -7.63 3.53
C PRO A 45 13.54 -8.26 4.48
N ASP A 46 13.62 -7.78 5.71
CA ASP A 46 14.49 -8.31 6.76
C ASP A 46 13.88 -9.52 7.51
N GLY A 47 12.67 -9.96 7.13
CA GLY A 47 11.98 -11.09 7.73
C GLY A 47 11.14 -10.76 8.97
N ARG A 48 11.01 -9.49 9.37
CA ARG A 48 10.05 -9.08 10.41
C ARG A 48 8.60 -9.10 9.89
N GLU A 49 7.65 -9.42 10.75
CA GLU A 49 6.23 -9.27 10.43
C GLU A 49 5.78 -7.80 10.51
N VAL A 50 4.98 -7.37 9.54
CA VAL A 50 4.27 -6.08 9.61
C VAL A 50 3.12 -6.21 10.60
N THR A 51 2.95 -5.25 11.51
CA THR A 51 1.78 -5.20 12.37
C THR A 51 0.52 -4.98 11.53
N VAL A 52 -0.43 -5.91 11.59
CA VAL A 52 -1.70 -5.82 10.86
C VAL A 52 -2.86 -5.64 11.85
N VAL A 53 -3.62 -4.57 11.66
CA VAL A 53 -4.81 -4.28 12.47
C VAL A 53 -6.05 -4.59 11.63
N ARG A 54 -6.92 -5.45 12.17
CA ARG A 54 -8.16 -5.82 11.50
C ARG A 54 -9.22 -4.74 11.72
N GLU A 55 -9.70 -4.14 10.63
CA GLU A 55 -10.91 -3.32 10.63
C GLU A 55 -12.13 -4.21 10.93
N GLY A 56 -12.99 -3.76 11.84
CA GLY A 56 -14.20 -4.49 12.23
C GLY A 56 -15.19 -4.70 11.08
N ASP A 57 -16.06 -5.70 11.23
CA ASP A 57 -17.07 -6.06 10.24
C ASP A 57 -18.14 -4.94 10.09
N GLY A 58 -18.66 -4.74 8.87
CA GLY A 58 -19.69 -3.72 8.59
C GLY A 58 -19.74 -3.24 7.13
N PRO A 59 -20.47 -2.16 6.83
CA PRO A 59 -20.44 -1.51 5.52
C PRO A 59 -19.04 -0.95 5.19
N ARG A 60 -18.69 -0.86 3.90
CA ARG A 60 -17.42 -0.25 3.47
C ARG A 60 -17.51 1.27 3.61
N HIS A 61 -16.57 1.85 4.34
CA HIS A 61 -16.46 3.30 4.45
C HIS A 61 -14.99 3.68 4.70
N PRO A 62 -14.40 4.65 3.96
CA PRO A 62 -12.98 4.99 4.11
C PRO A 62 -12.58 5.41 5.53
N LEU A 63 -13.46 6.14 6.23
CA LEU A 63 -13.22 6.55 7.62
C LEU A 63 -13.25 5.41 8.64
N ARG A 64 -13.72 4.20 8.29
CA ARG A 64 -13.62 3.05 9.21
C ARG A 64 -12.18 2.59 9.38
N GLY A 65 -11.41 2.58 8.30
CA GLY A 65 -9.97 2.29 8.39
C GLY A 65 -9.24 3.33 9.23
N VAL A 66 -9.60 4.61 9.08
CA VAL A 66 -9.09 5.71 9.91
C VAL A 66 -9.47 5.52 11.38
N LEU A 67 -10.72 5.14 11.66
CA LEU A 67 -11.20 4.89 13.02
C LEU A 67 -10.42 3.76 13.67
N THR A 68 -10.28 2.63 12.97
CA THR A 68 -9.48 1.49 13.45
C THR A 68 -8.01 1.87 13.65
N ALA A 69 -7.42 2.69 12.77
CA ALA A 69 -6.05 3.16 12.93
C ALA A 69 -5.88 4.00 14.20
N LEU A 70 -6.77 4.97 14.43
CA LEU A 70 -6.70 5.85 15.60
C LEU A 70 -7.03 5.10 16.90
N GLU A 71 -8.00 4.19 16.90
CA GLU A 71 -8.28 3.32 18.05
C GLU A 71 -7.08 2.46 18.43
N HIS A 72 -6.34 1.95 17.44
CA HIS A 72 -5.12 1.17 17.67
C HIS A 72 -3.97 2.03 18.19
N ALA A 73 -3.77 3.22 17.62
CA ALA A 73 -2.70 4.13 18.02
C ALA A 73 -2.92 4.69 19.44
N GLY A 74 -4.17 4.98 19.81
CA GLY A 74 -4.52 5.59 21.10
C GLY A 74 -4.14 7.07 21.23
N GLU A 75 -3.59 7.66 20.16
CA GLU A 75 -3.12 9.05 20.10
C GLU A 75 -3.22 9.57 18.65
N PRO A 76 -2.95 10.87 18.38
CA PRO A 76 -2.93 11.39 17.01
C PRO A 76 -1.96 10.60 16.13
N ALA A 77 -2.40 10.22 14.93
CA ALA A 77 -1.63 9.34 14.05
C ALA A 77 -1.54 9.88 12.62
N LEU A 78 -0.42 9.61 11.96
CA LEU A 78 -0.26 9.80 10.52
C LEU A 78 -1.03 8.70 9.77
N ILE A 79 -2.01 9.10 8.99
CA ILE A 79 -2.79 8.21 8.14
C ILE A 79 -2.34 8.42 6.69
N VAL A 80 -2.09 7.31 5.99
CA VAL A 80 -1.67 7.31 4.59
C VAL A 80 -2.32 6.12 3.87
N PRO A 81 -3.00 6.33 2.72
CA PRO A 81 -3.43 5.24 1.85
C PRO A 81 -2.25 4.46 1.28
N CYS A 82 -2.38 3.13 1.21
CA CYS A 82 -1.31 2.27 0.69
C CYS A 82 -1.07 2.40 -0.83
N ASP A 83 -1.94 3.10 -1.56
CA ASP A 83 -1.82 3.32 -3.01
C ASP A 83 -1.10 4.62 -3.40
N LEU A 84 -0.38 5.23 -2.46
CA LEU A 84 0.52 6.37 -2.67
C LEU A 84 2.01 5.95 -2.58
N PRO A 85 2.52 5.16 -3.55
CA PRO A 85 3.86 4.59 -3.52
C PRO A 85 4.98 5.61 -3.78
N ALA A 86 4.65 6.87 -4.07
CA ALA A 86 5.63 7.91 -4.34
C ALA A 86 6.00 8.73 -3.10
N LEU A 87 5.22 8.62 -2.00
CA LEU A 87 5.50 9.33 -0.75
C LEU A 87 6.89 9.03 -0.22
N THR A 88 7.66 10.08 0.05
CA THR A 88 9.04 9.98 0.50
C THR A 88 9.15 9.94 2.03
N VAL A 89 10.26 9.39 2.53
CA VAL A 89 10.58 9.39 3.97
C VAL A 89 10.59 10.81 4.53
N HIS A 90 11.12 11.77 3.78
CA HIS A 90 11.19 13.18 4.17
C HIS A 90 9.78 13.77 4.33
N THR A 91 8.90 13.57 3.35
CA THR A 91 7.50 14.04 3.41
C THR A 91 6.75 13.43 4.61
N LEU A 92 6.88 12.12 4.83
CA LEU A 92 6.24 11.44 5.96
C LEU A 92 6.74 11.98 7.31
N ALA A 93 8.05 12.17 7.46
CA ALA A 93 8.62 12.77 8.67
C ALA A 93 8.17 14.22 8.88
N ALA A 94 8.11 15.02 7.81
CA ALA A 94 7.67 16.41 7.87
C ALA A 94 6.18 16.55 8.25
N LEU A 95 5.32 15.68 7.72
CA LEU A 95 3.91 15.61 8.12
C LEU A 95 3.76 15.25 9.59
N ALA A 96 4.45 14.19 10.04
CA ALA A 96 4.40 13.75 11.43
C ALA A 96 4.86 14.84 12.42
N ALA A 97 5.98 15.51 12.11
CA ALA A 97 6.53 16.58 12.95
C ALA A 97 5.64 17.83 13.03
N ARG A 98 4.77 18.05 12.04
CA ARG A 98 3.87 19.21 12.00
C ARG A 98 2.70 19.10 12.99
N GLY A 99 2.33 17.88 13.39
CA GLY A 99 1.12 17.62 14.15
C GLY A 99 -0.14 17.67 13.26
N PRO A 100 -1.35 17.79 13.87
CA PRO A 100 -2.61 17.62 13.16
C PRO A 100 -2.74 18.48 11.89
N CYS A 101 -2.88 17.84 10.74
CA CYS A 101 -2.98 18.48 9.43
C CYS A 101 -3.52 17.50 8.38
N VAL A 102 -3.97 18.03 7.24
CA VAL A 102 -4.43 17.25 6.09
C VAL A 102 -3.73 17.72 4.80
N ALA A 103 -3.38 16.80 3.93
CA ALA A 103 -2.80 17.13 2.63
C ALA A 103 -3.87 17.75 1.70
N ALA A 104 -3.49 18.82 0.99
CA ALA A 104 -4.34 19.42 -0.02
C ALA A 104 -4.74 18.38 -1.08
N GLY A 105 -6.05 18.28 -1.36
CA GLY A 105 -6.57 17.35 -2.37
C GLY A 105 -6.59 15.86 -1.98
N HIS A 106 -6.01 15.46 -0.83
CA HIS A 106 -5.98 14.07 -0.37
C HIS A 106 -6.52 13.94 1.07
N PRO A 107 -7.82 13.68 1.24
CA PRO A 107 -8.50 13.75 2.54
C PRO A 107 -8.11 12.67 3.56
N LEU A 108 -7.27 11.71 3.15
CA LEU A 108 -6.80 10.60 3.99
C LEU A 108 -5.29 10.60 4.16
N VAL A 109 -4.59 11.63 3.68
CA VAL A 109 -3.16 11.82 3.90
C VAL A 109 -2.99 12.94 4.90
N GLY A 110 -2.48 12.64 6.09
CA GLY A 110 -2.30 13.66 7.11
C GLY A 110 -2.19 13.09 8.52
N VAL A 111 -1.86 13.95 9.47
CA VAL A 111 -1.89 13.61 10.89
C VAL A 111 -3.27 13.97 11.41
N PHE A 112 -4.00 12.97 11.89
CA PHE A 112 -5.36 13.18 12.38
C PHE A 112 -5.38 13.15 13.91
N PRO A 113 -6.18 14.02 14.55
CA PRO A 113 -6.34 13.98 16.00
C PRO A 113 -7.08 12.70 16.43
N HIS A 114 -6.83 12.26 17.67
CA HIS A 114 -7.53 11.14 18.29
C HIS A 114 -8.95 11.54 18.76
N ASP A 115 -9.77 12.05 17.84
CA ASP A 115 -11.16 12.45 18.07
C ASP A 115 -12.12 11.35 17.58
N LEU A 116 -12.16 10.26 18.36
CA LEU A 116 -12.93 9.06 18.01
C LEU A 116 -14.45 9.31 18.04
N GLU A 117 -14.92 10.24 18.86
CA GLU A 117 -16.34 10.58 18.95
C GLU A 117 -16.83 11.22 17.65
N ARG A 118 -16.15 12.29 17.19
CA ARG A 118 -16.45 12.92 15.91
C ARG A 118 -16.34 11.94 14.77
N LEU A 119 -15.28 11.13 14.74
CA LEU A 119 -15.06 10.17 13.67
C LEU A 119 -16.17 9.10 13.58
N ARG A 120 -16.64 8.58 14.74
CA ARG A 120 -17.78 7.66 14.78
C ARG A 120 -19.07 8.32 14.30
N ALA A 121 -19.32 9.58 14.65
CA ALA A 121 -20.47 10.32 14.16
C ALA A 121 -20.44 10.50 12.63
N LEU A 122 -19.27 10.81 12.07
CA LEU A 122 -19.07 10.91 10.61
C LEU A 122 -19.30 9.56 9.91
N VAL A 123 -18.77 8.47 10.46
CA VAL A 123 -19.03 7.12 9.93
C VAL A 123 -20.51 6.75 10.00
N ALA A 124 -21.19 7.05 11.12
CA ALA A 124 -22.61 6.74 11.31
C ALA A 124 -23.54 7.51 10.37
N SER A 125 -23.10 8.70 9.92
CA SER A 125 -23.84 9.57 9.01
C SER A 125 -23.44 9.41 7.53
N ASP A 126 -22.58 8.43 7.20
CA ASP A 126 -22.03 8.22 5.85
C ASP A 126 -21.37 9.48 5.27
N ALA A 127 -20.70 10.25 6.13
CA ALA A 127 -20.07 11.51 5.75
C ALA A 127 -18.82 11.26 4.88
N PRO A 128 -18.54 12.11 3.88
CA PRO A 128 -17.37 11.96 3.04
C PRO A 128 -16.08 12.07 3.84
N ALA A 129 -15.03 11.34 3.46
CA ALA A 129 -13.76 11.31 4.21
C ALA A 129 -13.17 12.70 4.52
N ARG A 130 -13.33 13.65 3.59
CA ARG A 130 -12.87 15.04 3.78
C ARG A 130 -13.45 15.72 5.02
N ALA A 131 -14.65 15.33 5.45
CA ALA A 131 -15.33 15.93 6.60
C ALA A 131 -14.57 15.73 7.93
N PHE A 132 -13.72 14.72 8.01
CA PHE A 132 -12.87 14.53 9.20
C PHE A 132 -11.68 15.49 9.23
N GLY A 133 -11.16 15.87 8.05
CA GLY A 133 -10.11 16.87 7.90
C GLY A 133 -10.60 18.31 7.99
N ASP A 134 -11.92 18.56 7.93
CA ASP A 134 -12.48 19.91 8.02
C ASP A 134 -12.06 20.59 9.33
N GLY A 135 -11.49 21.80 9.19
CA GLY A 135 -10.94 22.59 10.29
C GLY A 135 -9.47 22.31 10.63
N LEU A 136 -8.85 21.27 10.06
CA LEU A 136 -7.42 21.05 10.20
C LEU A 136 -6.60 21.98 9.27
N PRO A 137 -5.38 22.36 9.66
CA PRO A 137 -4.45 23.01 8.75
C PRO A 137 -4.19 22.16 7.50
N THR A 138 -4.23 22.79 6.33
CA THR A 138 -3.91 22.14 5.06
C THR A 138 -2.41 22.27 4.76
N VAL A 139 -1.82 21.21 4.20
CA VAL A 139 -0.42 21.17 3.75
C VAL A 139 -0.38 20.81 2.26
N ASP A 140 0.32 21.62 1.47
CA ASP A 140 0.62 21.27 0.09
C ASP A 140 1.78 20.28 0.05
N LEU A 141 1.58 19.17 -0.67
CA LEU A 141 2.60 18.17 -0.92
C LEU A 141 2.98 18.17 -2.40
N PRO A 142 4.19 17.70 -2.76
CA PRO A 142 4.58 17.55 -4.16
C PRO A 142 3.54 16.70 -4.92
N PRO A 143 2.99 17.19 -6.06
CA PRO A 143 1.94 16.47 -6.79
C PRO A 143 2.35 15.07 -7.28
N ASP A 144 3.64 14.88 -7.55
CA ASP A 144 4.23 13.59 -7.93
C ASP A 144 4.24 12.57 -6.79
N GLU A 145 4.32 13.01 -5.53
CA GLU A 145 4.20 12.13 -4.36
C GLU A 145 2.75 11.72 -4.08
N LEU A 146 1.78 12.51 -4.52
CA LEU A 146 0.34 12.28 -4.35
C LEU A 146 -0.29 11.43 -5.46
N PHE A 147 0.51 10.92 -6.39
CA PHE A 147 0.02 10.11 -7.49
C PHE A 147 -0.55 8.76 -7.01
N ASP A 148 -1.88 8.62 -7.04
CA ASP A 148 -2.57 7.36 -6.72
C ASP A 148 -2.36 6.33 -7.83
N ARG A 149 -1.84 5.18 -7.40
CA ARG A 149 -1.69 3.98 -8.21
C ARG A 149 -3.04 3.29 -8.40
N ASN A 150 -3.88 3.84 -9.28
CA ASN A 150 -5.24 3.35 -9.55
C ASN A 150 -5.36 2.20 -10.55
N THR A 151 -4.46 2.15 -11.52
CA THR A 151 -4.32 1.02 -12.45
C THR A 151 -3.11 0.21 -12.03
N PRO A 152 -3.02 -1.10 -12.28
CA PRO A 152 -1.79 -1.86 -12.04
C PRO A 152 -0.71 -1.34 -12.99
N PRO A 153 0.18 -0.43 -12.58
CA PRO A 153 1.34 -0.13 -13.37
C PRO A 153 2.30 -1.29 -13.14
N ASP A 154 3.11 -1.57 -14.14
CA ASP A 154 4.38 -2.22 -13.89
C ASP A 154 4.32 -3.72 -13.57
N VAL A 155 3.70 -4.45 -14.51
CA VAL A 155 4.31 -5.69 -15.05
C VAL A 155 5.71 -5.43 -15.62
N LEU A 156 6.02 -4.18 -15.95
CA LEU A 156 7.25 -3.72 -16.57
C LEU A 156 8.53 -4.23 -15.91
N PRO A 157 8.70 -4.33 -14.58
CA PRO A 157 9.91 -4.91 -13.99
C PRO A 157 10.10 -6.39 -14.32
N LEU A 158 9.02 -7.20 -14.32
CA LEU A 158 9.07 -8.61 -14.69
C LEU A 158 9.21 -8.80 -16.21
N VAL A 159 8.55 -7.96 -17.01
CA VAL A 159 8.68 -7.95 -18.48
C VAL A 159 10.07 -7.45 -18.92
N ARG A 160 10.61 -6.43 -18.27
CA ARG A 160 12.01 -5.95 -18.45
C ARG A 160 13.01 -6.96 -17.92
N MET A 161 12.67 -7.76 -16.91
CA MET A 161 13.50 -8.88 -16.48
C MET A 161 13.55 -9.92 -17.59
N LEU A 162 12.41 -10.36 -18.14
CA LEU A 162 12.37 -11.27 -19.29
C LEU A 162 13.24 -10.78 -20.45
N GLY A 163 13.08 -9.53 -20.89
CA GLY A 163 13.89 -8.96 -21.96
C GLY A 163 15.40 -8.85 -21.65
N ARG A 164 15.81 -8.86 -20.38
CA ARG A 164 17.22 -8.92 -19.97
C ARG A 164 17.75 -10.35 -19.85
N LEU A 165 16.87 -11.33 -19.60
CA LEU A 165 17.24 -12.74 -19.49
C LEU A 165 17.30 -13.41 -20.87
N GLU A 166 16.53 -12.91 -21.85
CA GLU A 166 16.63 -13.29 -23.25
C GLU A 166 18.05 -13.00 -23.78
N GLY A 167 18.80 -14.07 -24.09
CA GLY A 167 20.19 -13.99 -24.57
C GLY A 167 21.26 -14.46 -23.57
N ILE A 168 20.89 -14.71 -22.31
CA ILE A 168 21.83 -15.33 -21.35
C ILE A 168 21.94 -16.83 -21.66
N ARG A 169 23.11 -17.26 -22.14
CA ARG A 169 23.36 -18.65 -22.53
C ARG A 169 23.17 -19.61 -21.35
N GLY A 170 22.38 -20.65 -21.54
CA GLY A 170 22.16 -21.70 -20.53
C GLY A 170 21.15 -21.33 -19.43
N LEU A 171 20.56 -20.15 -19.49
CA LEU A 171 19.45 -19.79 -18.60
C LEU A 171 18.12 -20.01 -19.33
N ASP A 172 17.17 -20.67 -18.67
CA ASP A 172 15.77 -20.68 -19.11
C ASP A 172 15.02 -19.48 -18.49
N PRO A 173 14.65 -18.45 -19.27
CA PRO A 173 13.94 -17.29 -18.77
C PRO A 173 12.59 -17.63 -18.10
N ARG A 174 11.95 -18.73 -18.47
CA ARG A 174 10.68 -19.19 -17.87
C ARG A 174 10.90 -19.75 -16.48
N ALA A 175 11.87 -20.64 -16.32
CA ALA A 175 12.23 -21.18 -15.02
C ALA A 175 12.64 -20.05 -14.07
N ALA A 176 13.43 -19.08 -14.56
CA ALA A 176 13.82 -17.90 -13.79
C ALA A 176 12.60 -17.03 -13.39
N LEU A 177 11.69 -16.75 -14.32
CA LEU A 177 10.47 -15.97 -14.03
C LEU A 177 9.53 -16.71 -13.07
N SER A 178 9.30 -18.00 -13.28
CA SER A 178 8.47 -18.84 -12.41
C SER A 178 9.03 -18.88 -10.98
N GLY A 179 10.36 -19.00 -10.85
CA GLY A 179 11.05 -18.90 -9.56
C GLY A 179 10.85 -17.53 -8.91
N GLU A 180 10.92 -16.43 -9.68
CA GLU A 180 10.69 -15.09 -9.14
C GLU A 180 9.23 -14.86 -8.73
N ILE A 181 8.26 -15.31 -9.53
CA ILE A 181 6.83 -15.27 -9.17
C ILE A 181 6.58 -16.05 -7.88
N THR A 182 7.19 -17.22 -7.74
CA THR A 182 7.11 -18.04 -6.52
C THR A 182 7.68 -17.28 -5.32
N ARG A 183 8.85 -16.65 -5.45
CA ARG A 183 9.42 -15.79 -4.40
C ARG A 183 8.57 -14.57 -4.10
N MET A 184 7.98 -13.93 -5.09
CA MET A 184 7.05 -12.80 -4.92
C MET A 184 5.81 -13.22 -4.12
N ARG A 185 5.19 -14.35 -4.48
CA ARG A 185 4.04 -14.90 -3.73
C ARG A 185 4.38 -15.26 -2.30
N ALA A 186 5.56 -15.84 -2.05
CA ALA A 186 6.04 -16.11 -0.70
C ALA A 186 6.20 -14.84 0.15
N ARG A 187 6.46 -13.69 -0.48
CA ARG A 187 6.48 -12.35 0.13
C ARG A 187 5.10 -11.70 0.23
N GLY A 188 4.03 -12.40 -0.15
CA GLY A 188 2.67 -11.88 -0.14
C GLY A 188 2.33 -10.93 -1.29
N VAL A 189 3.12 -10.92 -2.37
CA VAL A 189 2.79 -10.13 -3.58
C VAL A 189 1.71 -10.85 -4.39
N VAL A 190 0.68 -10.09 -4.81
CA VAL A 190 -0.29 -10.55 -5.80
C VAL A 190 0.24 -10.17 -7.18
N VAL A 191 0.64 -11.18 -7.95
CA VAL A 191 1.12 -11.04 -9.32
C VAL A 191 -0.10 -10.99 -10.26
N PRO A 192 -0.32 -9.88 -10.99
CA PRO A 192 -1.46 -9.77 -11.91
C PRO A 192 -1.47 -10.87 -12.97
N GLU A 193 -2.65 -11.38 -13.34
CA GLU A 193 -2.75 -12.42 -14.39
C GLU A 193 -2.16 -11.97 -15.73
N ALA A 194 -2.23 -10.67 -16.06
CA ALA A 194 -1.62 -10.11 -17.26
C ALA A 194 -0.10 -10.40 -17.35
N VAL A 195 0.60 -10.53 -16.21
CA VAL A 195 2.00 -10.96 -16.15
C VAL A 195 2.14 -12.40 -16.66
N LEU A 196 1.21 -13.26 -16.23
CA LEU A 196 1.21 -14.68 -16.57
C LEU A 196 0.92 -14.88 -18.06
N TYR A 197 0.06 -14.02 -18.64
CA TYR A 197 -0.26 -14.04 -20.07
C TYR A 197 0.80 -13.41 -20.97
N ALA A 198 1.68 -12.55 -20.43
CA ALA A 198 2.80 -11.98 -21.17
C ALA A 198 3.95 -12.98 -21.42
N LEU A 199 3.87 -14.19 -20.84
CA LEU A 199 4.73 -15.30 -21.20
C LEU A 199 4.38 -15.78 -22.62
N PRO A 200 5.32 -15.84 -23.58
CA PRO A 200 5.02 -16.35 -24.91
C PRO A 200 4.42 -17.76 -24.80
N ARG A 201 3.28 -18.02 -25.44
CA ARG A 201 2.72 -19.37 -25.53
C ARG A 201 3.71 -20.20 -26.34
N VAL A 202 4.27 -21.25 -25.75
CA VAL A 202 4.96 -22.27 -26.55
C VAL A 202 3.85 -23.12 -27.12
N GLU A 203 3.69 -23.08 -28.43
CA GLU A 203 3.12 -24.22 -29.14
C GLU A 203 4.04 -25.40 -28.81
N VAL A 204 3.54 -26.30 -27.98
CA VAL A 204 4.20 -27.57 -27.75
C VAL A 204 4.01 -28.32 -29.06
N ASP A 205 5.01 -28.29 -29.93
CA ASP A 205 5.08 -29.24 -31.04
C ASP A 205 5.05 -30.65 -30.41
N GLN A 206 3.98 -31.38 -30.74
CA GLN A 206 3.68 -32.72 -30.25
C GLN A 206 4.65 -33.76 -30.81
#